data_AF-A0A6A9T8J6-F1
#
_entry.id   AF-A0A6A9T8J6-F1
#
_cell.length_a   1.000
_cell.length_b   1.000
_cell.length_c   1.000
_cell.angle_alpha   90.00
_cell.angle_beta   90.00
_cell.angle_gamma   90.00
#
_symmetry.space_group_name_H-M   'P 1'
#
loop_
_entity.id
_entity.type
_entity.pdbx_description
1 polymer ?
#
loop_
_entity_poly.entity_id
_entity_poly.type
_entity_poly.pdbx_seq_one_letter_code
_entity_poly.pdbx_strand_id
1 'polypeptide(L)' 'MEIDAEFRRQIAVSLLAALLFVVGVVGVGVAFGGSSGLPETGAIALVGLLAGFVLLMALVGAYLIRSKDGE' A
#
# COMPACT_ATOMS: atom_id res chain seq x y z
N MET A 1 6.96 8.88 -28.46
CA MET A 1 5.75 9.27 -27.71
C MET A 1 6.22 9.78 -26.37
N GLU A 2 6.23 11.10 -26.16
CA GLU A 2 6.55 11.77 -24.89
C GLU A 2 5.42 11.53 -23.89
N ILE A 3 5.09 10.25 -23.62
CA ILE A 3 4.30 9.90 -22.45
C ILE A 3 5.15 10.35 -21.27
N ASP A 4 4.77 11.50 -20.73
CA ASP A 4 5.51 12.30 -19.77
C ASP A 4 6.15 11.38 -18.73
N ALA A 5 7.45 11.57 -18.50
CA ALA A 5 8.15 10.86 -17.43
C ALA A 5 7.41 11.03 -16.08
N GLU A 6 6.74 12.17 -15.91
CA GLU A 6 5.84 12.54 -14.82
C GLU A 6 4.67 11.56 -14.64
N PHE A 7 3.88 11.31 -15.70
CA PHE A 7 2.75 10.37 -15.64
C PHE A 7 3.19 8.95 -15.35
N ARG A 8 4.35 8.55 -15.89
CA ARG A 8 4.94 7.23 -15.64
C ARG A 8 5.33 7.06 -14.17
N ARG A 9 5.90 8.09 -13.54
CA ARG A 9 6.29 8.08 -12.12
C ARG A 9 5.06 8.00 -11.22
N GLN A 10 4.00 8.75 -11.53
CA GLN A 10 2.77 8.73 -10.75
C GLN A 10 2.05 7.38 -10.82
N ILE A 11 1.93 6.80 -12.03
CA ILE A 11 1.35 5.47 -12.23
C ILE A 11 2.19 4.42 -11.52
N ALA A 12 3.53 4.46 -11.67
CA ALA A 12 4.42 3.50 -11.03
C ALA A 12 4.32 3.54 -9.51
N VAL A 13 4.23 4.71 -8.89
CA VAL A 13 4.10 4.85 -7.44
C VAL A 13 2.76 4.31 -6.94
N SER A 14 1.67 4.60 -7.64
CA SER A 14 0.34 4.06 -7.29
C SER A 14 0.30 2.53 -7.42
N LEU A 15 0.87 1.99 -8.51
CA LEU A 15 1.01 0.55 -8.72
C LEU A 15 1.86 -0.11 -7.63
N LEU A 16 2.98 0.52 -7.25
CA LEU A 16 3.85 0.02 -6.20
C LEU A 16 3.11 -0.03 -4.85
N ALA A 17 2.38 1.02 -4.50
CA ALA A 17 1.59 1.08 -3.27
C ALA A 17 0.51 -0.02 -3.25
N ALA A 18 -0.20 -0.21 -4.36
CA ALA A 18 -1.19 -1.28 -4.49
C ALA A 18 -0.56 -2.68 -4.36
N LEU A 19 0.59 -2.91 -4.99
CA LEU A 19 1.31 -4.19 -4.86
C LEU A 19 1.76 -4.46 -3.44
N LEU A 20 2.31 -3.46 -2.74
CA LEU A 20 2.69 -3.58 -1.32
C LEU A 20 1.50 -3.95 -0.44
N PHE A 21 0.34 -3.35 -0.71
CA PHE A 21 -0.88 -3.69 0.01
C PHE A 21 -1.30 -5.14 -0.19
N VAL A 22 -1.33 -5.59 -1.44
CA VAL A 22 -1.71 -6.97 -1.78
C VAL A 22 -0.76 -7.96 -1.12
N VAL A 23 0.56 -7.72 -1.19
CA VAL A 23 1.56 -8.55 -0.53
C VAL A 23 1.34 -8.58 0.99
N GLY A 24 1.01 -7.44 1.60
CA GLY A 24 0.69 -7.36 3.02
C GLY A 24 -0.54 -8.19 3.39
N VAL A 25 -1.63 -8.09 2.63
CA VAL A 25 -2.85 -8.87 2.87
C VAL A 25 -2.59 -10.37 2.72
N VAL A 26 -1.88 -10.76 1.65
CA VAL A 26 -1.49 -12.15 1.43
C VAL A 26 -0.60 -12.65 2.57
N GLY A 27 0.36 -11.84 3.03
CA GLY A 27 1.23 -12.19 4.16
C GLY A 27 0.44 -12.44 5.45
N VAL A 28 -0.54 -11.59 5.78
CA VAL A 28 -1.43 -11.81 6.93
C VAL A 28 -2.29 -13.05 6.72
N GLY A 29 -2.80 -13.28 5.51
CA GLY A 29 -3.56 -14.47 5.17
C GLY A 29 -2.76 -15.78 5.32
N VAL A 30 -1.49 -15.79 4.92
CA VAL A 30 -0.62 -16.97 5.06
C VAL A 30 -0.18 -17.18 6.51
N ALA A 31 0.08 -16.10 7.25
CA ALA A 31 0.53 -16.17 8.65
C ALA A 31 -0.58 -16.56 9.63
N PHE A 32 -1.82 -16.12 9.39
CA PHE A 32 -2.95 -16.29 10.31
C PHE A 32 -4.11 -17.11 9.73
N GLY A 33 -4.01 -17.58 8.49
CA GLY A 33 -5.01 -18.44 7.85
C GLY A 33 -4.99 -19.85 8.42
N GLY A 34 -5.88 -20.12 9.38
CA GLY A 34 -6.08 -21.44 9.97
C GLY A 34 -7.46 -22.05 9.64
N SER A 35 -7.60 -23.35 9.91
CA SER A 35 -8.77 -24.19 9.56
C SER A 35 -10.10 -23.77 10.21
N SER A 36 -10.04 -22.93 11.24
CA SER A 36 -11.20 -22.56 12.07
C SER A 36 -11.64 -21.09 11.91
N GLY A 37 -11.15 -20.40 10.87
CA GLY A 37 -11.43 -18.99 10.62
C GLY A 37 -10.27 -18.08 11.02
N LEU A 38 -10.53 -16.77 11.09
CA LEU A 38 -9.52 -15.76 11.38
C LEU A 38 -9.35 -15.58 12.91
N PRO A 39 -8.18 -15.88 13.49
CA PRO A 39 -7.93 -15.66 14.91
C PRO A 39 -8.05 -14.17 15.27
N GLU A 40 -8.35 -13.85 16.53
CA GLU A 40 -8.38 -12.46 17.04
C GLU A 40 -7.11 -11.67 16.70
N THR A 41 -5.95 -12.30 16.82
CA THR A 41 -4.65 -11.71 16.46
C THR A 41 -4.55 -11.44 14.96
N GLY A 42 -5.08 -12.32 14.12
CA GLY A 42 -5.12 -12.14 12.65
C GLY A 42 -6.06 -11.01 12.24
N ALA A 43 -7.18 -10.85 12.93
CA ALA A 43 -8.10 -9.71 12.73
C ALA A 43 -7.43 -8.38 13.10
N ILE A 44 -6.76 -8.31 14.25
CA ILE A 44 -6.00 -7.11 14.66
C ILE A 44 -4.86 -6.82 13.67
N ALA A 45 -4.16 -7.85 13.20
CA ALA A 45 -3.11 -7.69 12.19
C ALA A 45 -3.66 -7.14 10.86
N LEU A 46 -4.83 -7.61 10.40
CA LEU A 46 -5.49 -7.06 9.21
C LEU A 46 -5.89 -5.60 9.41
N VAL A 47 -6.49 -5.25 10.55
CA VAL A 47 -6.88 -3.86 10.84
C VAL A 47 -5.64 -2.96 10.91
N GLY A 48 -4.56 -3.43 11.54
CA GLY A 48 -3.28 -2.73 11.57
C GLY A 48 -2.67 -2.55 10.19
N LEU A 49 -2.75 -3.57 9.32
CA LEU A 49 -2.33 -3.49 7.93
C LEU A 49 -3.13 -2.44 7.16
N LEU A 50 -4.46 -2.44 7.31
CA LEU A 50 -5.34 -1.45 6.67
C LEU A 50 -5.02 -0.03 7.14
N ALA A 51 -4.88 0.18 8.45
CA ALA A 51 -4.51 1.47 9.00
C ALA A 51 -3.12 1.93 8.50
N GLY A 52 -2.14 1.02 8.49
CA GLY A 52 -0.80 1.27 7.98
C GLY A 52 -0.81 1.62 6.48
N PHE A 53 -1.65 0.96 5.69
CA PHE A 53 -1.80 1.26 4.27
C PHE A 53 -2.39 2.65 4.03
N VAL A 54 -3.39 3.05 4.81
CA VAL A 54 -3.95 4.40 4.74
C VAL A 54 -2.88 5.46 5.08
N LEU A 55 -2.08 5.22 6.12
CA LEU A 55 -0.96 6.10 6.48
C LEU A 55 0.12 6.14 5.39
N LEU A 56 0.42 5.00 4.77
CA LEU A 56 1.35 4.91 3.65
C LEU A 56 0.84 5.75 2.48
N MET A 57 -0.44 5.64 2.12
CA MET A 57 -1.04 6.44 1.06
C MET A 57 -1.03 7.94 1.37
N ALA A 58 -1.23 8.32 2.63
CA ALA A 58 -1.08 9.72 3.05
C ALA A 58 0.36 10.23 2.88
N LEU A 59 1.36 9.42 3.26
CA LEU A 59 2.78 9.72 3.05
C LEU A 59 3.14 9.81 1.56
N VAL A 60 2.66 8.87 0.75
CA VAL A 60 2.86 8.86 -0.70
C VAL A 60 2.26 10.11 -1.33
N GLY A 61 1.03 10.48 -0.95
CA GLY A 61 0.38 11.71 -1.41
C GLY A 61 1.19 12.95 -1.04
N ALA A 62 1.65 13.05 0.21
CA ALA A 62 2.52 14.14 0.65
C ALA A 62 3.86 14.19 -0.11
N TYR A 63 4.47 13.03 -0.37
CA TYR A 63 5.72 12.93 -1.12
C TYR A 63 5.56 13.35 -2.59
N LEU A 64 4.46 12.96 -3.24
CA LEU A 64 4.16 13.36 -4.61
C LEU A 64 3.91 14.87 -4.72
N ILE A 65 3.17 15.46 -3.77
CA ILE A 65 2.97 16.92 -3.71
C ILE A 65 4.33 17.62 -3.54
N ARG A 66 5.14 17.16 -2.58
CA ARG A 66 6.47 17.72 -2.33
C ARG A 66 7.42 17.61 -3.52
N SER A 67 7.39 16.49 -4.24
CA SER A 67 8.24 16.28 -5.41
C SER A 67 7.83 17.12 -6.61
N LYS A 68 6.59 17.63 -6.63
CA LYS A 68 6.06 18.49 -7.69
C LYS A 68 6.35 19.98 -7.46
N ASP A 69 6.60 20.39 -6.21
CA ASP A 69 7.00 21.76 -5.85
C ASP A 69 8.52 21.99 -5.93
N GLY A 70 9.29 20.96 -6.29
CA GLY A 70 10.75 21.01 -6.42
C GLY A 70 11.27 21.28 -7.84
N GLU A 71 10.37 21.48 -8.81
CA GLU A 71 10.67 21.92 -10.19
C GLU A 71 10.09 23.31 -10.46
#